data_AF-A0A4P7Y782-F1
#
_entry.id   AF-A0A4P7Y782-F1
#
_cell.length_a   1.000
_cell.length_b   1.000
_cell.length_c   1.000
_cell.angle_alpha   90.00
_cell.angle_beta   90.00
_cell.angle_gamma   90.00
#
_symmetry.space_group_name_H-M   'P 1'
#
loop_
_entity.id
_entity.type
_entity.pdbx_description
1 polymer ?
#
loop_
_entity_poly.entity_id
_entity_poly.type
_entity_poly.pdbx_seq_one_letter_code
_entity_poly.pdbx_strand_id
1 'polypeptide(L)' 'MSISQGLIVCWATLVVLSVGTVLAGGSGLWLAVLLLAVVKAWLIADGFMELRHAPRFWRRLVLGWPVVLVLVVGLV' A
#
# COMPACT_ATOMS: atom_id res chain seq x y z
N MET A 1 -8.80 7.25 19.43
CA MET A 1 -7.77 8.05 18.71
C MET A 1 -8.48 9.13 17.93
N SER A 2 -7.96 10.35 17.92
CA SER A 2 -8.44 11.42 17.04
C SER A 2 -8.16 11.05 15.57
N ILE A 3 -9.02 11.48 14.64
CA ILE A 3 -8.85 11.27 13.19
C ILE A 3 -7.45 11.70 12.75
N SER A 4 -6.96 12.83 13.26
CA SER A 4 -5.64 13.36 12.97
C SER A 4 -4.51 12.43 13.43
N GLN A 5 -4.66 11.77 14.59
CA GLN A 5 -3.67 10.80 15.06
C GLN A 5 -3.60 9.58 14.15
N GLY A 6 -4.76 9.11 13.64
CA GLY A 6 -4.80 8.01 12.67
C GLY A 6 -4.08 8.36 11.37
N LEU A 7 -4.28 9.57 10.85
CA LEU A 7 -3.60 10.05 9.65
C LEU A 7 -2.09 10.21 9.86
N ILE A 8 -1.65 10.69 11.02
CA ILE A 8 -0.22 10.82 11.35
C ILE A 8 0.46 9.44 11.39
N VAL A 9 -0.17 8.43 12.00
CA VAL A 9 0.36 7.06 12.02
C VAL A 9 0.42 6.48 10.61
N CYS A 10 -0.61 6.72 9.81
CA CYS A 10 -0.66 6.27 8.41
C CYS A 10 0.47 6.91 7.60
N TRP A 11 0.66 8.23 7.73
CA TRP A 11 1.75 8.96 7.11
C TRP A 11 3.13 8.44 7.54
N ALA A 12 3.35 8.25 8.85
CA ALA A 12 4.62 7.74 9.36
C ALA A 12 4.92 6.33 8.80
N THR A 13 3.89 5.49 8.69
CA THR A 13 4.01 4.15 8.08
C THR A 13 4.39 4.25 6.59
N LEU A 14 3.83 5.19 5.83
CA LEU A 14 4.21 5.42 4.43
C LEU A 14 5.67 5.87 4.29
N VAL A 15 6.18 6.68 5.22
CA VAL A 15 7.59 7.08 5.22
C VAL A 15 8.48 5.86 5.39
N VAL A 16 8.19 5.01 6.38
CA VAL A 16 8.95 3.77 6.62
C VAL A 16 8.91 2.84 5.41
N LEU A 17 7.73 2.62 4.82
CA LEU A 17 7.57 1.80 3.62
C LEU A 17 8.35 2.38 2.43
N SER A 18 8.43 3.71 2.31
CA SER A 18 9.17 4.37 1.22
C SER A 18 10.68 4.22 1.37
N VAL A 19 11.21 4.32 2.59
CA VAL A 19 12.61 3.98 2.87
C VAL A 19 12.87 2.51 2.53
N GLY A 20 11.98 1.62 2.96
CA GLY A 20 12.05 0.19 2.63
C GLY A 20 12.11 -0.06 1.12
N THR A 21 11.31 0.65 0.31
CA THR A 21 11.34 0.49 -1.15
C THR A 21 12.68 0.89 -1.77
N VAL A 22 13.32 1.95 -1.27
CA VAL A 22 14.63 2.39 -1.77
C VAL A 22 15.70 1.35 -1.41
N LEU A 23 15.69 0.83 -0.18
CA LEU A 23 16.63 -0.20 0.27
C LEU A 23 16.45 -1.53 -0.51
N ALA A 24 15.20 -1.94 -0.73
CA ALA A 24 14.88 -3.12 -1.54
C ALA A 24 15.32 -2.94 -3.00
N GLY A 25 15.12 -1.75 -3.57
CA GLY A 25 15.59 -1.42 -4.92
C GLY A 25 17.11 -1.47 -5.04
N GLY A 26 17.82 -0.90 -4.06
CA GLY A 26 19.30 -0.90 -4.02
C GLY A 26 19.94 -2.28 -3.84
N SER A 27 19.20 -3.24 -3.28
CA SER A 27 19.64 -4.63 -3.10
C SER A 27 19.24 -5.57 -4.24
N GLY A 28 18.54 -5.06 -5.27
CA GLY A 28 18.06 -5.86 -6.40
C GLY A 28 16.86 -6.76 -6.08
N LEU A 29 16.26 -6.61 -4.89
CA LEU A 29 15.08 -7.37 -4.46
C LEU A 29 13.81 -6.77 -5.06
N TRP A 30 13.67 -6.86 -6.39
CA TRP A 30 12.55 -6.28 -7.13
C TRP A 30 11.18 -6.74 -6.63
N LEU A 31 11.05 -8.01 -6.22
CA LEU A 31 9.81 -8.54 -5.66
C LEU A 31 9.45 -7.86 -4.32
N ALA A 32 10.45 -7.55 -3.49
CA ALA A 32 10.22 -6.82 -2.25
C ALA A 32 9.76 -5.37 -2.52
N VAL A 33 10.28 -4.73 -3.56
CA VAL A 33 9.79 -3.41 -4.00
C VAL A 33 8.31 -3.47 -4.38
N LEU A 34 7.91 -4.48 -5.14
CA LEU A 34 6.52 -4.69 -5.54
C LEU A 34 5.59 -4.95 -4.35
N LEU A 35 6.00 -5.81 -3.42
CA LEU A 35 5.22 -6.09 -2.21
C LEU A 35 5.05 -4.85 -1.33
N LEU A 36 6.11 -4.06 -1.15
CA LEU A 36 6.04 -2.80 -0.41
C LEU A 36 5.13 -1.78 -1.09
N ALA A 37 5.12 -1.73 -2.43
CA ALA A 37 4.19 -0.89 -3.18
C ALA A 37 2.73 -1.29 -2.97
N VAL A 38 2.42 -2.59 -2.89
CA VAL A 38 1.08 -3.10 -2.56
C VAL A 38 0.64 -2.65 -1.17
N VAL A 39 1.50 -2.81 -0.17
CA VAL A 39 1.19 -2.39 1.21
C VAL A 39 0.91 -0.89 1.26
N LYS A 40 1.70 -0.06 0.55
CA LYS A 40 1.44 1.39 0.43
C LYS A 40 0.09 1.68 -0.21
N ALA A 41 -0.27 0.98 -1.29
CA ALA A 41 -1.54 1.17 -1.98
C ALA A 41 -2.73 0.89 -1.04
N TRP A 42 -2.67 -0.19 -0.26
CA TRP A 42 -3.70 -0.50 0.75
C TRP A 42 -3.77 0.55 1.85
N LEU A 43 -2.62 1.02 2.33
CA LEU A 43 -2.56 2.01 3.40
C LEU A 43 -3.14 3.36 2.95
N ILE A 44 -2.92 3.75 1.70
CA ILE A 44 -3.51 4.96 1.10
C ILE A 44 -5.02 4.79 0.92
N ALA A 45 -5.44 3.63 0.39
CA ALA A 45 -6.85 3.32 0.16
C ALA A 45 -7.66 3.34 1.47
N ASP A 46 -7.24 2.58 2.49
CA ASP A 46 -8.00 2.49 3.75
C ASP A 46 -7.73 3.70 4.69
N GLY A 47 -6.55 4.31 4.63
CA GLY A 47 -6.13 5.38 5.54
C GLY A 47 -6.57 6.79 5.11
N PHE A 48 -6.29 7.17 3.86
CA PHE A 48 -6.48 8.53 3.35
C PHE A 48 -7.74 8.68 2.50
N MET A 49 -8.13 7.66 1.72
CA MET A 49 -9.31 7.74 0.86
C MET A 49 -10.62 7.42 1.59
N GLU A 50 -10.55 7.14 2.91
CA GLU A 50 -11.70 6.74 3.74
C GLU A 50 -12.60 5.65 3.12
N LEU A 51 -12.01 4.75 2.30
CA LEU A 51 -12.72 3.63 1.67
C LEU A 51 -13.37 2.68 2.69
N ARG A 52 -13.03 2.82 3.97
CA ARG A 52 -13.74 2.24 5.13
C ARG A 52 -15.25 2.51 5.16
N HIS A 53 -15.73 3.64 4.62
CA HIS A 53 -17.16 3.94 4.50
C HIS A 53 -17.76 3.57 3.13
N ALA A 54 -16.93 3.14 2.18
CA ALA A 54 -17.39 2.81 0.84
C ALA A 54 -18.07 1.43 0.78
N PRO A 55 -19.00 1.20 -0.17
CA PRO A 55 -19.62 -0.10 -0.39
C PRO A 55 -18.57 -1.20 -0.60
N ARG A 56 -18.80 -2.36 0.04
CA ARG A 56 -17.84 -3.47 0.16
C ARG A 56 -17.27 -3.94 -1.18
N PHE A 57 -18.04 -3.86 -2.27
CA PHE A 57 -17.60 -4.23 -3.61
C PHE A 57 -16.47 -3.33 -4.12
N TRP A 58 -16.65 -2.02 -4.02
CA TRP A 58 -15.65 -1.04 -4.43
C TRP A 58 -14.37 -1.13 -3.62
N ARG A 59 -14.50 -1.32 -2.30
CA ARG A 59 -13.34 -1.54 -1.42
C ARG A 59 -12.55 -2.79 -1.84
N ARG A 60 -13.22 -3.90 -2.15
CA ARG A 60 -12.54 -5.12 -2.62
C ARG A 60 -11.85 -4.93 -3.96
N LEU A 61 -12.45 -4.21 -4.90
CA LEU A 61 -11.81 -3.92 -6.19
C LEU A 61 -10.54 -3.09 -6.00
N VAL A 62 -10.61 -2.00 -5.21
CA VAL A 62 -9.46 -1.13 -4.96
C VAL A 62 -8.35 -1.84 -4.18
N LEU A 63 -8.69 -2.70 -3.21
CA LEU A 63 -7.71 -3.49 -2.46
C LEU A 63 -7.18 -4.70 -3.26
N GLY A 64 -7.96 -5.25 -4.19
CA GLY A 64 -7.56 -6.39 -5.01
C GLY A 64 -6.65 -6.01 -6.18
N TRP A 65 -6.83 -4.83 -6.75
CA TRP A 65 -6.04 -4.32 -7.88
C TRP A 65 -4.51 -4.42 -7.70
N PRO A 66 -3.92 -4.02 -6.56
CA PRO A 66 -2.47 -4.06 -6.36
C PRO A 66 -1.95 -5.51 -6.29
N VAL A 67 -2.77 -6.44 -5.79
CA VAL A 67 -2.44 -7.87 -5.77
C VAL A 67 -2.39 -8.41 -7.19
N VAL A 68 -3.38 -8.07 -8.02
CA VAL A 68 -3.39 -8.44 -9.43
C VAL A 68 -2.16 -7.89 -10.15
N LEU A 69 -1.76 -6.65 -9.88
CA LEU A 69 -0.52 -6.09 -10.43
C LEU A 69 0.72 -6.91 -10.08
N VAL A 70 0.91 -7.26 -8.81
CA VAL A 70 2.10 -8.03 -8.39
C VAL A 70 2.08 -9.43 -9.00
N LEU A 71 0.92 -10.06 -9.12
CA LEU A 71 0.80 -11.34 -9.81
C LEU A 71 1.16 -11.21 -11.29
N VAL A 72 0.63 -10.20 -11.99
CA VAL A 72 0.90 -10.01 -13.43
C VAL A 72 2.36 -9.65 -13.68
N VAL A 73 2.89 -8.67 -12.95
CA VAL A 73 4.27 -8.19 -13.13
C VAL A 73 5.28 -9.23 -12.63
N GLY A 74 4.96 -9.95 -11.54
CA GLY A 74 5.84 -10.97 -11.00
C GLY A 74 5.95 -12.25 -11.82
N LEU A 75 5.09 -12.42 -12.83
CA LEU A 75 5.12 -13.52 -13.79
C LEU A 75 5.98 -13.22 -15.03
N VAL A 76 6.45 -11.97 -15.20
CA VAL A 76 7.29 -11.52 -16.31
C VAL A 76 8.74 -11.46 -15.87
#